data_AF-A0A1X7T6T4-F1
#
_entry.id   AF-A0A1X7T6T4-F1
#
_cell.length_a   1.000
_cell.length_b   1.000
_cell.length_c   1.000
_cell.angle_alpha   90.00
_cell.angle_beta   90.00
_cell.angle_gamma   90.00
#
_symmetry.space_group_name_H-M   'P 1'
#
loop_
_entity.id
_entity.type
_entity.pdbx_description
1 polymer ?
#
loop_
_entity_poly.entity_id
_entity_poly.type
_entity_poly.pdbx_seq_one_letter_code
_entity_poly.pdbx_strand_id
1 'polypeptide(L)'
;PANVEALCKSIVDTATTHDLSLVPKVQQLSATFIEAFTLFSKCHELYDSGRLLSNDEIDLLGKHIDKFMEFYRAKFPEATCIPKMHMLEEHVVPWLKQWRVGCGYMGEQGAEALHANFNTCERVYNNMRDQVERLKVVLQNHHMQVLPSTASLEPPPIKKRKKKAQDTA
;
A
#
# COMPACT_ATOMS: atom_id res chain seq x y z
N PRO A 1 5.09 -11.53 -2.20
CA PRO A 1 5.29 -12.85 -2.86
C PRO A 1 4.24 -13.90 -2.46
N ALA A 2 4.08 -14.20 -1.16
CA ALA A 2 3.22 -15.30 -0.68
C ALA A 2 1.76 -15.24 -1.17
N ASN A 3 1.13 -14.06 -1.19
CA ASN A 3 -0.25 -13.92 -1.68
C ASN A 3 -0.37 -14.17 -3.19
N VAL A 4 0.63 -13.74 -3.97
CA VAL A 4 0.68 -13.95 -5.43
C VAL A 4 0.90 -15.43 -5.74
N GLU A 5 1.78 -16.08 -4.99
CA GLU A 5 2.00 -17.53 -5.09
C GLU A 5 0.74 -18.32 -4.74
N ALA A 6 0.03 -17.94 -3.67
CA ALA A 6 -1.24 -18.55 -3.28
C ALA A 6 -2.31 -18.40 -4.37
N LEU A 7 -2.43 -17.21 -4.97
CA LEU A 7 -3.32 -16.96 -6.10
C LEU A 7 -2.96 -17.84 -7.30
N CYS A 8 -1.68 -17.85 -7.71
CA CYS A 8 -1.21 -18.63 -8.85
C CYS A 8 -1.43 -20.13 -8.64
N LYS A 9 -1.19 -20.64 -7.43
CA LYS A 9 -1.47 -22.03 -7.06
C LYS A 9 -2.95 -22.35 -7.17
N SER A 10 -3.83 -21.50 -6.64
CA SER A 10 -5.28 -21.69 -6.71
C SER A 10 -5.78 -21.79 -8.16
N ILE A 11 -5.23 -20.99 -9.08
CA ILE A 11 -5.59 -21.04 -10.50
C ILE A 11 -5.12 -22.36 -11.15
N VAL A 12 -3.89 -22.82 -10.84
CA VAL A 12 -3.36 -24.12 -11.33
C VAL A 12 -4.18 -25.29 -10.81
N ASP A 13 -4.53 -25.30 -9.52
CA ASP A 13 -5.33 -26.34 -8.90
C ASP A 13 -6.74 -26.41 -9.53
N THR A 14 -7.33 -25.24 -9.81
CA THR A 14 -8.63 -25.12 -10.48
C THR A 14 -8.56 -25.68 -11.91
N ALA A 15 -7.54 -25.33 -12.69
CA ALA A 15 -7.34 -25.86 -14.03
C ALA A 15 -7.16 -27.38 -14.02
N THR A 16 -6.35 -27.89 -13.09
CA THR A 16 -6.12 -29.34 -12.93
C THR A 16 -7.41 -30.10 -12.62
N THR A 17 -8.34 -29.47 -11.90
CA THR A 17 -9.63 -30.06 -11.51
C THR A 17 -10.64 -30.05 -12.66
N HIS A 18 -10.66 -29.01 -13.50
CA HIS A 18 -11.75 -28.80 -14.46
C HIS A 18 -11.35 -29.06 -15.92
N ASP A 19 -10.10 -28.78 -16.30
CA ASP A 19 -9.61 -28.96 -17.66
C ASP A 19 -8.08 -29.09 -17.69
N LEU A 20 -7.61 -30.34 -17.78
CA LEU A 20 -6.18 -30.67 -17.84
C LEU A 20 -5.48 -30.08 -19.07
N SER A 21 -6.20 -29.77 -20.15
CA SER A 21 -5.61 -29.18 -21.36
C SER A 21 -5.12 -27.75 -21.14
N LEU A 22 -5.68 -27.05 -20.14
CA LEU A 22 -5.30 -25.69 -19.78
C LEU A 22 -4.07 -25.61 -18.88
N VAL A 23 -3.69 -26.71 -18.23
CA VAL A 23 -2.62 -26.73 -17.20
C VAL A 23 -1.30 -26.14 -17.71
N PRO A 24 -0.77 -26.51 -18.90
CA PRO A 24 0.49 -25.95 -19.39
C PRO A 24 0.44 -24.43 -19.56
N LYS A 25 -0.68 -23.92 -20.12
CA LYS A 25 -0.88 -22.49 -20.35
C LYS A 25 -1.00 -21.73 -19.03
N VAL A 26 -1.73 -22.27 -18.06
CA VAL A 26 -1.91 -21.68 -16.73
C VAL A 26 -0.59 -21.65 -15.96
N GLN A 27 0.20 -22.71 -16.02
CA GLN A 27 1.53 -22.75 -15.38
C GLN A 27 2.47 -21.68 -15.96
N GLN A 28 2.50 -21.53 -17.29
CA GLN A 28 3.28 -20.48 -17.94
C GLN A 28 2.82 -19.06 -17.53
N LEU A 29 1.51 -18.85 -17.47
CA LEU A 29 0.93 -17.57 -17.05
C LEU A 29 1.29 -17.24 -15.59
N SER A 30 1.12 -18.22 -14.70
CA SER A 30 1.49 -18.11 -13.29
C SER A 30 2.96 -17.75 -13.10
N ALA A 31 3.87 -18.43 -13.81
CA ALA A 31 5.31 -18.13 -13.76
C ALA A 31 5.59 -16.68 -14.21
N THR A 32 4.92 -16.24 -15.29
CA THR A 32 5.07 -14.88 -15.82
C THR A 32 4.62 -13.82 -14.81
N PHE A 33 3.47 -14.01 -14.16
CA PHE A 33 2.99 -13.05 -13.15
C PHE A 33 3.81 -13.07 -11.86
N ILE A 34 4.24 -14.24 -11.39
CA ILE A 34 5.13 -14.34 -10.22
C ILE A 34 6.41 -13.52 -10.46
N GLU A 35 7.01 -13.65 -11.65
CA GLU A 35 8.19 -12.88 -12.02
C GLU A 35 7.88 -11.38 -12.10
N ALA A 36 6.80 -10.98 -12.77
CA ALA A 36 6.35 -9.59 -12.86
C ALA A 36 6.21 -8.94 -11.47
N PHE A 37 5.47 -9.59 -10.56
CA PHE A 37 5.22 -9.08 -9.22
C PHE A 37 6.47 -9.09 -8.34
N THR A 38 7.40 -10.03 -8.56
CA THR A 38 8.68 -10.07 -7.86
C THR A 38 9.61 -8.93 -8.30
N LEU A 39 9.61 -8.58 -9.58
CA LEU A 39 10.35 -7.41 -10.08
C LEU A 39 9.73 -6.12 -9.57
N PHE A 40 8.40 -6.01 -9.63
CA PHE A 40 7.69 -4.84 -9.11
C PHE A 40 7.87 -4.67 -7.59
N SER A 41 7.85 -5.74 -6.80
CA SER A 41 8.01 -5.63 -5.34
C SER A 41 9.33 -4.98 -4.94
N LYS A 42 10.42 -5.27 -5.68
CA LYS A 42 11.73 -4.64 -5.46
C LYS A 42 11.71 -3.13 -5.73
N CYS A 43 10.89 -2.69 -6.70
CA CYS A 43 10.66 -1.27 -6.93
C CYS A 43 9.88 -0.68 -5.74
N HIS A 44 8.76 -1.31 -5.40
CA HIS A 44 7.82 -0.88 -4.37
C HIS A 44 8.47 -0.73 -2.99
N GLU A 45 9.31 -1.68 -2.58
CA GLU A 45 9.99 -1.64 -1.27
C GLU A 45 10.85 -0.38 -1.07
N LEU A 46 11.45 0.13 -2.15
CA LEU A 46 12.30 1.32 -2.09
C LEU A 46 11.49 2.61 -2.23
N TYR A 47 10.67 2.72 -3.29
CA TYR A 47 9.96 3.98 -3.54
C TYR A 47 8.86 4.25 -2.52
N ASP A 48 8.24 3.22 -1.93
CA ASP A 48 7.19 3.38 -0.90
C ASP A 48 7.77 3.54 0.52
N SER A 49 9.09 3.68 0.64
CA SER A 49 9.73 3.72 1.95
C SER A 49 9.31 4.94 2.78
N GLY A 50 9.00 4.68 4.05
CA GLY A 50 8.77 5.71 5.08
C GLY A 50 10.07 6.25 5.68
N ARG A 51 11.14 6.41 4.89
CA ARG A 51 12.42 6.98 5.35
C ARG A 51 13.11 7.79 4.27
N LEU A 52 14.20 8.45 4.66
CA LEU A 52 15.12 9.05 3.70
C LEU A 52 15.92 7.96 2.97
N LEU A 53 16.10 8.16 1.66
CA LEU A 53 16.83 7.27 0.77
C LEU A 53 18.20 7.86 0.41
N SER A 54 19.22 7.02 0.40
CA SER A 54 20.55 7.38 -0.08
C SER A 54 20.61 7.45 -1.61
N ASN A 55 21.66 8.06 -2.17
CA ASN A 55 21.92 8.02 -3.63
C ASN A 55 22.00 6.57 -4.15
N ASP A 56 22.72 5.71 -3.44
CA ASP A 56 22.92 4.32 -3.86
C ASP A 56 21.62 3.53 -3.90
N GLU A 57 20.72 3.78 -2.94
CA GLU A 57 19.39 3.18 -2.89
C GLU A 57 18.50 3.68 -4.05
N ILE A 58 18.62 4.96 -4.40
CA ILE A 58 17.86 5.55 -5.51
C ILE A 58 18.39 5.03 -6.86
N ASP A 59 19.69 4.88 -7.02
CA ASP A 59 20.28 4.30 -8.23
C ASP A 59 19.98 2.79 -8.33
N LEU A 60 19.90 2.09 -7.19
CA LEU A 60 19.43 0.70 -7.15
C LEU A 60 17.95 0.59 -7.56
N LEU A 61 17.10 1.49 -7.09
CA LEU A 61 15.70 1.57 -7.51
C LEU A 61 15.58 1.78 -9.02
N GLY A 62 16.37 2.68 -9.62
CA GLY A 62 16.42 2.86 -11.08
C GLY A 62 16.67 1.55 -11.81
N LYS A 63 17.68 0.78 -11.38
CA LYS A 63 17.98 -0.55 -11.95
C LYS A 63 16.84 -1.56 -11.75
N HIS A 64 16.05 -1.45 -10.69
CA HIS A 64 14.88 -2.31 -10.48
C HIS A 64 13.72 -1.93 -11.41
N ILE A 65 13.48 -0.62 -11.59
CA ILE A 65 12.49 -0.08 -12.51
C ILE A 65 12.83 -0.51 -13.94
N ASP A 66 14.07 -0.33 -14.39
CA ASP A 66 14.52 -0.73 -15.73
C ASP A 66 14.22 -2.20 -16.00
N LYS A 67 14.65 -3.09 -15.08
CA LYS A 67 14.42 -4.54 -15.19
C LYS A 67 12.94 -4.89 -15.23
N PHE A 68 12.12 -4.24 -14.41
CA PHE A 68 10.68 -4.45 -14.40
C PHE A 68 10.03 -4.01 -15.71
N MET A 69 10.40 -2.83 -16.21
CA MET A 69 9.83 -2.27 -17.44
C MET A 69 10.29 -3.02 -18.69
N GLU A 70 11.55 -3.46 -18.75
CA GLU A 70 12.06 -4.37 -19.79
C GLU A 70 11.26 -5.68 -19.81
N PHE A 71 11.09 -6.32 -18.65
CA PHE A 71 10.30 -7.54 -18.51
C PHE A 71 8.84 -7.32 -18.94
N TYR A 72 8.22 -6.23 -18.47
CA TYR A 72 6.82 -5.92 -18.77
C TYR A 72 6.60 -5.77 -20.28
N ARG A 73 7.43 -4.98 -20.97
CA ARG A 73 7.33 -4.79 -22.41
C ARG A 73 7.60 -6.09 -23.19
N ALA A 74 8.53 -6.92 -22.73
CA ALA A 74 8.85 -8.18 -23.39
C ALA A 74 7.74 -9.23 -23.24
N LYS A 75 7.08 -9.29 -22.07
CA LYS A 75 6.02 -10.28 -21.80
C LYS A 75 4.62 -9.82 -22.21
N PHE A 76 4.39 -8.52 -22.26
CA PHE A 76 3.10 -7.92 -22.59
C PHE A 76 3.26 -6.88 -23.72
N PRO A 77 3.67 -7.29 -24.93
CA PRO A 77 4.00 -6.37 -26.02
C PRO A 77 2.80 -5.54 -26.50
N GLU A 78 1.59 -6.09 -26.39
CA GLU A 78 0.34 -5.40 -26.76
C GLU A 78 -0.20 -4.51 -25.63
N ALA A 79 0.42 -4.52 -24.45
CA ALA A 79 -0.05 -3.72 -23.32
C ALA A 79 0.43 -2.28 -23.45
N THR A 80 -0.49 -1.34 -23.28
CA THR A 80 -0.16 0.09 -23.22
C THR A 80 0.51 0.43 -21.89
N CYS A 81 1.54 1.28 -21.93
CA CYS A 81 2.09 1.87 -20.71
C CYS A 81 1.08 2.82 -20.06
N ILE A 82 0.45 2.39 -18.96
CA ILE A 82 -0.52 3.21 -18.24
C ILE A 82 0.18 4.37 -17.50
N PRO A 83 -0.52 5.47 -17.17
CA PRO A 83 0.09 6.63 -16.52
C PRO A 83 0.90 6.30 -15.26
N LYS A 84 0.43 5.37 -14.41
CA LYS A 84 1.16 4.96 -13.20
C LYS A 84 2.50 4.28 -13.51
N MET A 85 2.57 3.51 -14.60
CA MET A 85 3.80 2.86 -15.05
C MET A 85 4.77 3.89 -15.62
N HIS A 86 4.26 4.87 -16.38
CA HIS A 86 5.07 5.99 -16.85
C HIS A 86 5.63 6.84 -15.70
N MET A 87 4.80 7.13 -14.68
CA MET A 87 5.24 7.82 -13.46
C MET A 87 6.38 7.06 -12.76
N LEU A 88 6.23 5.75 -12.63
CA LEU A 88 7.27 4.89 -12.05
C LEU A 88 8.56 4.96 -12.85
N GLU A 89 8.47 4.81 -14.18
CA GLU A 89 9.63 4.75 -15.07
C GLU A 89 10.39 6.06 -15.17
N GLU A 90 9.68 7.17 -15.42
CA GLU A 90 10.31 8.42 -15.82
C GLU A 90 10.44 9.44 -14.68
N HIS A 91 9.58 9.37 -13.66
CA HIS A 91 9.42 10.47 -12.70
C HIS A 91 9.87 10.13 -11.28
N VAL A 92 9.78 8.86 -10.87
CA VAL A 92 10.13 8.45 -9.50
C VAL A 92 11.60 8.70 -9.19
N VAL A 93 12.53 8.30 -10.07
CA VAL A 93 13.97 8.49 -9.80
C VAL A 93 14.35 9.98 -9.73
N PRO A 94 13.97 10.85 -10.69
CA PRO A 94 14.22 12.29 -10.58
C PRO A 94 13.64 12.90 -9.31
N TRP A 95 12.40 12.55 -8.96
CA TRP A 95 11.74 13.00 -7.74
C TRP A 95 12.55 12.62 -6.48
N LEU A 96 12.96 11.37 -6.37
CA LEU A 96 13.71 10.89 -5.22
C LEU A 96 15.12 11.49 -5.14
N LYS A 97 15.76 11.79 -6.28
CA LYS A 97 17.05 12.51 -6.30
C LYS A 97 16.92 13.93 -5.76
N GLN A 98 15.80 14.60 -6.05
CA GLN A 98 15.52 15.94 -5.57
C GLN A 98 15.16 15.97 -4.08
N TRP A 99 14.24 15.10 -3.65
CA TRP A 99 13.62 15.21 -2.32
C TRP A 99 14.16 14.22 -1.30
N ARG A 100 14.74 13.09 -1.72
CA ARG A 100 15.23 11.99 -0.87
C ARG A 100 14.17 11.31 0.00
N VAL A 101 12.91 11.70 -0.12
CA VAL A 101 11.79 11.16 0.63
C VAL A 101 11.02 10.20 -0.26
N GLY A 102 10.82 8.96 0.19
CA GLY A 102 9.96 7.99 -0.49
C GLY A 102 8.52 8.48 -0.68
N CYS A 103 7.84 7.97 -1.70
CA CYS A 103 6.45 8.26 -2.00
C CYS A 103 5.50 7.90 -0.85
N GLY A 104 5.88 6.97 0.04
CA GLY A 104 5.08 6.59 1.20
C GLY A 104 4.77 7.77 2.15
N TYR A 105 5.66 8.76 2.25
CA TYR A 105 5.41 9.98 3.04
C TYR A 105 4.50 10.99 2.33
N MET A 106 4.43 10.94 1.01
CA MET A 106 3.68 11.87 0.18
C MET A 106 2.37 11.25 -0.34
N GLY A 107 2.05 10.04 0.10
CA GLY A 107 0.85 9.32 -0.28
C GLY A 107 -0.41 9.90 0.35
N GLU A 108 -1.55 9.60 -0.27
CA GLU A 108 -2.86 10.08 0.18
C GLU A 108 -3.42 9.30 1.38
N GLN A 109 -2.68 8.31 1.89
CA GLN A 109 -3.10 7.44 3.00
C GLN A 109 -3.44 8.24 4.27
N GLY A 110 -2.76 9.37 4.50
CA GLY A 110 -3.09 10.28 5.59
C GLY A 110 -4.50 10.89 5.44
N ALA A 111 -4.86 11.32 4.22
CA ALA A 111 -6.19 11.87 3.95
C ALA A 111 -7.28 10.81 4.05
N GLU A 112 -7.02 9.59 3.59
CA GLU A 112 -7.95 8.46 3.75
C GLU A 112 -8.22 8.14 5.23
N ALA A 113 -7.17 8.15 6.07
CA ALA A 113 -7.32 7.98 7.51
C ALA A 113 -8.11 9.13 8.15
N LEU A 114 -7.92 10.36 7.68
CA LEU A 114 -8.71 11.52 8.13
C LEU A 114 -10.20 11.30 7.85
N HIS A 115 -10.59 10.80 6.68
CA HIS A 115 -12.01 10.54 6.38
C HIS A 115 -12.66 9.61 7.42
N ALA A 116 -11.97 8.56 7.85
CA ALA A 116 -12.48 7.66 8.89
C ALA A 116 -12.67 8.37 10.25
N ASN A 117 -11.76 9.28 10.59
CA ASN A 117 -11.84 10.09 11.81
C ASN A 117 -13.01 11.08 11.74
N PHE A 118 -13.18 11.78 10.60
CA PHE A 118 -14.30 12.69 10.38
C PHE A 118 -15.65 11.97 10.46
N ASN A 119 -15.80 10.80 9.83
CA ASN A 119 -17.01 10.00 9.91
C ASN A 119 -17.31 9.57 11.36
N THR A 120 -16.29 9.25 12.14
CA THR A 120 -16.45 8.91 13.56
C THR A 120 -16.86 10.12 14.38
N CYS A 121 -16.23 11.26 14.15
CA CYS A 121 -16.54 12.52 14.83
C CYS A 121 -17.96 12.99 14.52
N GLU A 122 -18.38 12.96 13.25
CA GLU A 122 -19.73 13.36 12.84
C GLU A 122 -20.82 12.50 13.49
N ARG A 123 -20.59 11.18 13.64
CA ARG A 123 -21.53 10.29 14.35
C ARG A 123 -21.80 10.74 15.79
N VAL A 124 -20.80 11.28 16.49
CA VAL A 124 -20.96 11.80 17.86
C VAL A 124 -21.87 13.03 17.89
N TYR A 125 -21.84 13.84 16.84
CA TYR A 125 -22.59 15.09 16.74
C TYR A 125 -23.83 14.98 15.84
N ASN A 126 -24.30 13.77 15.51
CA ASN A 126 -25.40 13.58 14.56
C ASN A 126 -26.73 14.23 14.99
N ASN A 127 -26.90 14.45 16.30
CA ASN A 127 -28.10 15.04 16.89
C ASN A 127 -28.14 16.57 16.74
N MET A 128 -27.06 17.19 16.28
CA MET A 128 -27.03 18.62 15.95
C MET A 128 -27.78 18.88 14.64
N ARG A 129 -28.88 19.64 14.75
CA ARG A 129 -29.77 19.96 13.62
C ARG A 129 -29.17 20.97 12.65
N ASP A 130 -28.44 21.95 13.16
CA ASP A 130 -27.75 22.95 12.34
C ASP A 130 -26.47 22.34 11.74
N GLN A 131 -26.43 22.27 10.41
CA GLN A 131 -25.33 21.62 9.70
C GLN A 131 -24.03 22.42 9.80
N VAL A 132 -24.11 23.75 9.81
CA VAL A 132 -22.93 24.63 9.86
C VAL A 132 -22.28 24.55 11.23
N GLU A 133 -23.08 24.59 12.30
CA GLU A 133 -22.61 24.40 13.66
C GLU A 133 -22.06 22.98 13.88
N ARG A 134 -22.70 21.94 13.30
CA ARG A 134 -22.17 20.58 13.35
C ARG A 134 -20.78 20.48 12.72
N LEU A 135 -20.59 21.06 11.54
CA LEU A 135 -19.30 21.11 10.85
C LEU A 135 -18.24 21.84 11.67
N LYS A 136 -18.57 23.00 12.27
CA LYS A 136 -17.65 23.75 13.15
C LYS A 136 -17.18 22.91 14.32
N VAL A 137 -18.10 22.24 15.01
CA VAL A 137 -17.78 21.41 16.19
C VAL A 137 -16.94 20.19 15.78
N VAL A 138 -17.27 19.53 14.67
CA VAL A 138 -16.48 18.42 14.12
C VAL A 138 -15.03 18.86 13.82
N LEU A 139 -14.85 20.01 13.16
CA LEU A 139 -13.53 20.58 12.86
C LEU A 139 -12.76 20.95 14.13
N GLN A 140 -13.40 21.61 15.09
CA GLN A 140 -12.78 21.97 16.37
C GLN A 140 -12.35 20.73 17.15
N ASN A 141 -13.21 19.72 17.24
CA ASN A 141 -12.89 18.48 17.93
C ASN A 141 -11.72 17.75 17.24
N HIS A 142 -11.75 17.65 15.91
CA HIS A 142 -10.65 17.04 15.17
C HIS A 142 -9.33 17.81 15.37
N HIS A 143 -9.37 19.15 15.31
CA HIS A 143 -8.20 20.00 15.56
C HIS A 143 -7.59 19.73 16.95
N MET A 144 -8.42 19.67 17.99
CA MET A 144 -7.97 19.38 19.36
C MET A 144 -7.33 17.99 19.49
N GLN A 145 -7.79 17.00 18.73
CA GLN A 145 -7.22 15.64 18.76
C GLN A 145 -5.84 15.56 18.10
N VAL A 146 -5.59 16.36 17.07
CA VAL A 146 -4.32 16.31 16.31
C VAL A 146 -3.27 17.31 16.83
N LEU A 147 -3.63 18.18 17.77
CA LEU A 147 -2.69 19.13 18.38
C LEU A 147 -1.54 18.36 19.07
N PRO A 148 -0.26 18.66 18.73
CA PRO A 148 0.88 17.96 19.32
C PRO A 148 0.94 18.06 20.85
N SER A 149 0.52 19.21 21.40
CA SER A 149 0.44 19.43 22.84
C SER A 149 -0.57 18.47 23.49
N THR A 150 -1.68 18.17 22.84
CA THR A 150 -2.70 17.26 23.35
C THR A 150 -2.27 15.80 23.19
N ALA A 151 -1.69 15.44 22.04
CA ALA A 151 -1.12 14.11 21.80
C ALA A 151 -0.02 13.75 22.82
N SER A 152 0.82 14.71 23.21
CA SER A 152 1.87 14.50 24.22
C SER A 152 1.34 14.19 25.63
N LEU A 153 0.06 14.48 25.88
CA LEU A 153 -0.60 14.23 27.16
C LEU A 153 -1.39 12.91 27.16
N GLU A 154 -1.46 12.20 26.01
CA GLU A 154 -2.15 10.91 25.96
C GLU A 154 -1.43 9.89 26.86
N PRO A 155 -2.16 9.26 27.80
CA PRO A 155 -1.57 8.24 28.64
C PRO A 155 -1.14 7.04 27.79
N PRO A 156 -0.06 6.34 28.15
CA PRO A 156 0.38 5.17 27.42
C PRO A 156 -0.74 4.13 27.34
N PRO A 157 -0.87 3.39 26.23
CA PRO A 157 -1.94 2.42 26.06
C PRO A 157 -1.94 1.43 27.22
N ILE A 158 -3.08 1.30 27.89
CA ILE A 158 -3.26 0.37 29.01
C ILE A 158 -2.95 -1.04 28.48
N LYS A 159 -1.89 -1.67 29.00
CA LYS A 159 -1.51 -3.03 28.62
C LYS A 159 -2.71 -3.95 28.88
N LYS A 160 -3.33 -4.47 27.82
CA LYS A 160 -4.41 -5.46 27.94
C LYS A 160 -3.86 -6.65 28.75
N ARG A 161 -4.54 -6.98 29.85
CA ARG A 161 -4.21 -8.13 30.69
C ARG A 161 -4.20 -9.37 29.80
N LYS A 162 -3.06 -10.06 29.68
CA LYS A 162 -2.99 -11.35 28.98
C LYS A 162 -4.00 -12.29 29.65
N LYS A 163 -4.96 -12.83 28.89
CA LYS A 163 -5.81 -13.92 29.38
C LYS A 163 -4.87 -15.06 29.77
N LYS A 164 -4.91 -15.48 31.06
CA LYS A 164 -4.26 -16.73 31.47
C LYS A 164 -4.86 -17.84 30.63
N ALA A 165 -4.00 -18.66 30.01
CA ALA A 165 -4.44 -19.90 29.39
C ALA A 165 -5.22 -20.70 30.44
N GLN A 166 -6.43 -21.14 30.09
CA GLN A 166 -7.13 -22.14 30.88
C GLN A 166 -6.35 -23.44 30.71
N ASP A 167 -5.77 -23.93 31.80
CA ASP A 167 -5.24 -25.29 31.85
C ASP A 167 -6.43 -26.24 31.68
N THR A 168 -6.55 -26.84 30.49
CA THR A 168 -7.41 -27.99 30.26
C THR A 168 -6.79 -29.19 30.97
N ALA A 169 -7.43 -29.61 32.06
CA ALA A 169 -7.26 -30.92 32.67
C ALA A 169 -8.03 -31.99 31.86
#